data_AF-A0A0B8QTZ9-F1
#
_entry.id   AF-A0A0B8QTZ9-F1
#
_cell.length_a   1.000
_cell.length_b   1.000
_cell.length_c   1.000
_cell.angle_alpha   90.00
_cell.angle_beta   90.00
_cell.angle_gamma   90.00
#
_symmetry.space_group_name_H-M   'P 1'
#
loop_
_entity.id
_entity.type
_entity.pdbx_description
1 polymer ?
#
loop_
_entity_poly.entity_id
_entity_poly.type
_entity_poly.pdbx_seq_one_letter_code
_entity_poly.pdbx_strand_id
1 'polypeptide(L)'
;MTIALLAMTLNKLGYQATSLTGWQAGIVTDDTHNQATIQSVDKQKIYGLLDDDQIVIVAGFQGMNQDGAITTLGRGGSDTSAVTLAGLLEAQECQIFTDVDGVYSCDPRVVSNAQKMEQVDFQDMQVMAEHGAKVLHLPCVEYAANRNLDIRVLSSFSPQGGTLVTKLSSRKEVCGLALQRDLSKIKLISDNADKVATQCQLLGIAVQHSTSDSLVVNSLDVSKLLQVLSDEIESVDITSALRL
;
A
#
# COMPACT_ATOMS: atom_id res chain seq x y z
N MET A 1 10.59 -17.23 -8.41
CA MET A 1 11.98 -17.60 -8.03
C MET A 1 12.23 -17.48 -6.53
N THR A 2 11.93 -16.33 -5.90
CA THR A 2 12.22 -16.06 -4.48
C THR A 2 11.66 -17.09 -3.50
N ILE A 3 10.39 -17.49 -3.67
CA ILE A 3 9.72 -18.44 -2.76
C ILE A 3 10.38 -19.81 -2.69
N ALA A 4 10.93 -20.30 -3.82
CA ALA A 4 11.57 -21.60 -3.89
C ALA A 4 12.94 -21.56 -3.18
N LEU A 5 13.70 -20.47 -3.33
CA LEU A 5 14.96 -20.28 -2.63
C LEU A 5 14.77 -20.18 -1.11
N LEU A 6 13.72 -19.50 -0.66
CA LEU A 6 13.36 -19.45 0.76
C LEU A 6 12.97 -20.84 1.28
N ALA A 7 12.13 -21.58 0.53
CA ALA A 7 11.74 -22.94 0.89
C ALA A 7 12.95 -23.87 1.01
N MET A 8 13.84 -23.87 0.01
CA MET A 8 15.08 -24.67 0.06
C MET A 8 15.97 -24.29 1.24
N THR A 9 16.04 -23.00 1.59
CA THR A 9 16.81 -22.52 2.73
C THR A 9 16.24 -23.02 4.06
N LEU A 10 14.93 -22.90 4.27
CA LEU A 10 14.26 -23.40 5.48
C LEU A 10 14.35 -24.92 5.62
N ASN A 11 14.18 -25.66 4.52
CA ASN A 11 14.39 -27.11 4.49
C ASN A 11 15.83 -27.48 4.87
N LYS A 12 16.83 -26.75 4.37
CA LYS A 12 18.23 -26.94 4.76
C LYS A 12 18.48 -26.67 6.25
N LEU A 13 17.71 -25.79 6.88
CA LEU A 13 17.75 -25.50 8.32
C LEU A 13 16.96 -26.51 9.17
N GLY A 14 16.30 -27.49 8.56
CA GLY A 14 15.56 -28.55 9.25
C GLY A 14 14.05 -28.30 9.40
N TYR A 15 13.52 -27.22 8.84
CA TYR A 15 12.08 -26.94 8.84
C TYR A 15 11.41 -27.52 7.60
N GLN A 16 10.22 -28.10 7.72
CA GLN A 16 9.42 -28.48 6.56
C GLN A 16 8.82 -27.23 5.94
N ALA A 17 9.19 -26.90 4.70
CA ALA A 17 8.70 -25.69 4.03
C ALA A 17 8.29 -25.95 2.58
N THR A 18 7.11 -25.47 2.20
CA THR A 18 6.54 -25.64 0.86
C THR A 18 6.22 -24.29 0.23
N SER A 19 6.72 -24.06 -0.99
CA SER A 19 6.43 -22.83 -1.74
C SER A 19 5.23 -22.99 -2.68
N LEU A 20 4.34 -22.00 -2.71
CA LEU A 20 3.17 -21.93 -3.59
C LEU A 20 3.20 -20.63 -4.39
N THR A 21 3.00 -20.72 -5.71
CA THR A 21 2.61 -19.54 -6.51
C THR A 21 1.21 -19.05 -6.08
N GLY A 22 0.83 -17.82 -6.43
CA GLY A 22 -0.46 -17.26 -5.99
C GLY A 22 -1.66 -18.14 -6.36
N TRP A 23 -1.70 -18.65 -7.59
CA TRP A 23 -2.76 -19.57 -8.03
C TRP A 23 -2.68 -20.94 -7.35
N GLN A 24 -1.48 -21.46 -7.09
CA GLN A 24 -1.33 -22.70 -6.30
C GLN A 24 -1.76 -22.52 -4.85
N ALA A 25 -1.70 -21.29 -4.31
CA ALA A 25 -2.23 -20.91 -3.01
C ALA A 25 -3.74 -20.59 -3.05
N GLY A 26 -4.39 -20.78 -4.20
CA GLY A 26 -5.83 -20.59 -4.37
C GLY A 26 -6.27 -19.15 -4.57
N ILE A 27 -5.36 -18.19 -4.82
CA ILE A 27 -5.71 -16.77 -4.99
C ILE A 27 -6.42 -16.54 -6.33
N VAL A 28 -7.72 -16.21 -6.26
CA VAL A 28 -8.57 -15.88 -7.41
C VAL A 28 -8.75 -14.36 -7.50
N THR A 29 -8.60 -13.80 -8.69
CA THR A 29 -8.75 -12.36 -8.93
C THR A 29 -9.76 -12.06 -10.04
N ASP A 30 -10.07 -10.77 -10.21
CA ASP A 30 -10.71 -10.24 -11.41
C ASP A 30 -9.74 -10.15 -12.61
N ASP A 31 -10.24 -9.60 -13.73
CA ASP A 31 -9.53 -9.51 -15.02
C ASP A 31 -8.78 -8.18 -15.22
N THR A 32 -8.72 -7.34 -14.17
CA THR A 32 -8.11 -6.00 -14.25
C THR A 32 -6.58 -6.11 -14.22
N HIS A 33 -5.97 -6.51 -15.34
CA HIS A 33 -4.51 -6.70 -15.41
C HIS A 33 -3.72 -5.48 -14.92
N ASN A 34 -2.65 -5.74 -14.16
CA ASN A 34 -1.80 -4.76 -13.47
C ASN A 34 -2.41 -4.08 -12.24
N GLN A 35 -3.70 -4.27 -11.95
CA GLN A 35 -4.40 -3.75 -10.76
C GLN A 35 -5.51 -4.71 -10.31
N ALA A 36 -5.25 -6.01 -10.39
CA ALA A 36 -6.29 -7.00 -10.13
C ALA A 36 -6.68 -7.00 -8.65
N THR A 37 -7.94 -7.30 -8.36
CA THR A 37 -8.47 -7.41 -7.00
C THR A 37 -8.67 -8.88 -6.62
N ILE A 38 -8.23 -9.28 -5.43
CA ILE A 38 -8.48 -10.64 -4.92
C ILE A 38 -9.97 -10.79 -4.60
N GLN A 39 -10.64 -11.71 -5.28
CA GLN A 39 -12.05 -12.01 -5.08
C GLN A 39 -12.26 -13.11 -4.03
N SER A 40 -11.41 -14.13 -4.03
CA SER A 40 -11.47 -15.25 -3.10
C SER A 40 -10.13 -15.97 -2.99
N VAL A 41 -9.99 -16.80 -1.95
CA VAL A 41 -8.86 -17.71 -1.80
C VAL A 41 -9.40 -19.11 -1.47
N ASP A 42 -9.06 -20.10 -2.29
CA ASP A 42 -9.23 -21.51 -1.93
C ASP A 42 -8.15 -21.92 -0.91
N LYS A 43 -8.57 -22.02 0.34
CA LYS A 43 -7.67 -22.24 1.49
C LYS A 43 -7.31 -23.71 1.69
N GLN A 44 -7.94 -24.65 0.98
CA GLN A 44 -7.82 -26.10 1.26
C GLN A 44 -6.36 -26.57 1.24
N LYS A 45 -5.61 -26.15 0.22
CA LYS A 45 -4.20 -26.53 0.09
C LYS A 45 -3.33 -25.93 1.18
N ILE A 46 -3.60 -24.68 1.56
CA ILE A 46 -2.85 -24.01 2.63
C ILE A 46 -3.11 -24.73 3.94
N TYR A 47 -4.38 -24.99 4.30
CA TYR A 47 -4.70 -25.69 5.55
C TYR A 47 -4.11 -27.09 5.58
N GLY A 48 -4.20 -27.88 4.50
CA GLY A 48 -3.58 -29.21 4.49
C GLY A 48 -2.07 -29.19 4.77
N LEU A 49 -1.34 -28.18 4.27
CA LEU A 49 0.09 -28.03 4.57
C LEU A 49 0.35 -27.55 5.99
N LEU A 50 -0.48 -26.66 6.52
CA LEU A 50 -0.37 -26.16 7.89
C LEU A 50 -0.70 -27.26 8.92
N ASP A 51 -1.70 -28.10 8.64
CA ASP A 51 -2.08 -29.25 9.47
C ASP A 51 -0.95 -30.29 9.57
N ASP A 52 -0.10 -30.36 8.54
CA ASP A 52 1.13 -31.16 8.49
C ASP A 52 2.35 -30.45 9.14
N ASP A 53 2.13 -29.36 9.88
CA ASP A 53 3.15 -28.55 10.57
C ASP A 53 4.22 -27.96 9.61
N GLN A 54 3.82 -27.65 8.37
CA GLN A 54 4.72 -27.06 7.38
C GLN A 54 4.65 -25.53 7.33
N ILE A 55 5.79 -24.90 7.03
CA ILE A 55 5.89 -23.49 6.70
C ILE A 55 5.45 -23.29 5.24
N VAL A 56 4.32 -22.60 5.03
CA VAL A 56 3.80 -22.30 3.70
C VAL A 56 4.33 -20.95 3.20
N ILE A 57 5.05 -20.95 2.08
CA ILE A 57 5.62 -19.74 1.47
C ILE A 57 4.84 -19.40 0.20
N VAL A 58 3.97 -18.40 0.28
CA VAL A 58 3.17 -17.95 -0.87
C VAL A 58 3.88 -16.82 -1.62
N ALA A 59 3.93 -16.91 -2.95
CA ALA A 59 4.36 -15.79 -3.77
C ALA A 59 3.21 -14.78 -3.92
N GLY A 60 3.33 -13.67 -3.20
CA GLY A 60 2.38 -12.55 -3.28
C GLY A 60 2.42 -11.80 -4.62
N PHE A 61 1.66 -10.70 -4.70
CA PHE A 61 1.48 -9.82 -5.86
C PHE A 61 0.74 -10.44 -7.06
N GLN A 62 0.54 -11.76 -7.10
CA GLN A 62 -0.05 -12.47 -8.22
C GLN A 62 -1.28 -13.29 -7.80
N GLY A 63 -2.16 -13.55 -8.78
CA GLY A 63 -3.28 -14.48 -8.67
C GLY A 63 -3.61 -15.09 -10.03
N MET A 64 -4.80 -15.68 -10.13
CA MET A 64 -5.34 -16.20 -11.39
C MET A 64 -6.81 -15.82 -11.51
N ASN A 65 -7.21 -15.35 -12.68
CA ASN A 65 -8.62 -15.08 -12.95
C ASN A 65 -9.40 -16.36 -13.28
N GLN A 66 -10.70 -16.24 -13.53
CA GLN A 66 -11.56 -17.39 -13.82
C GLN A 66 -11.23 -18.07 -15.16
N ASP A 67 -10.60 -17.35 -16.10
CA ASP A 67 -10.17 -17.88 -17.39
C ASP A 67 -8.81 -18.60 -17.32
N GLY A 68 -8.17 -18.65 -16.15
CA GLY A 68 -6.87 -19.28 -15.95
C GLY A 68 -5.67 -18.40 -16.33
N ALA A 69 -5.89 -17.12 -16.59
CA ALA A 69 -4.84 -16.15 -16.85
C ALA A 69 -4.19 -15.66 -15.55
N ILE A 70 -2.86 -15.54 -15.54
CA ILE A 70 -2.12 -14.97 -14.41
C ILE A 70 -2.37 -13.46 -14.38
N THR A 71 -2.69 -12.95 -13.20
CA THR A 71 -2.95 -11.54 -12.94
C THR A 71 -2.00 -11.01 -11.88
N THR A 72 -1.89 -9.68 -11.82
CA THR A 72 -1.04 -8.98 -10.85
C THR A 72 -1.83 -7.87 -10.15
N LEU A 73 -1.59 -7.71 -8.86
CA LEU A 73 -2.37 -6.83 -7.96
C LEU A 73 -1.90 -5.36 -7.99
N GLY A 74 -0.90 -5.04 -8.80
CA GLY A 74 -0.33 -3.70 -8.86
C GLY A 74 0.59 -3.36 -7.68
N ARG A 75 0.85 -2.06 -7.47
CA ARG A 75 1.75 -1.59 -6.41
C ARG A 75 1.26 -2.08 -5.04
N GLY A 76 2.20 -2.42 -4.15
CA GLY A 76 1.87 -2.99 -2.84
C GLY A 76 1.12 -4.32 -2.86
N GLY A 77 1.13 -5.03 -4.00
CA GLY A 77 0.40 -6.28 -4.15
C GLY A 77 0.88 -7.38 -3.19
N SER A 78 2.14 -7.39 -2.78
CA SER A 78 2.64 -8.33 -1.77
C SER A 78 2.00 -8.09 -0.40
N ASP A 79 1.93 -6.84 0.05
CA ASP A 79 1.28 -6.48 1.32
C ASP A 79 -0.20 -6.84 1.27
N THR A 80 -0.86 -6.52 0.15
CA THR A 80 -2.27 -6.84 -0.09
C THR A 80 -2.49 -8.36 -0.08
N SER A 81 -1.59 -9.14 -0.66
CA SER A 81 -1.65 -10.61 -0.61
C SER A 81 -1.53 -11.12 0.82
N ALA A 82 -0.55 -10.60 1.58
CA ALA A 82 -0.30 -11.03 2.95
C ALA A 82 -1.49 -10.76 3.87
N VAL A 83 -2.03 -9.54 3.83
CA VAL A 83 -3.18 -9.15 4.66
C VAL A 83 -4.45 -9.87 4.22
N THR A 84 -4.67 -10.05 2.91
CA THR A 84 -5.83 -10.81 2.42
C THR A 84 -5.80 -12.26 2.88
N LEU A 85 -4.64 -12.93 2.73
CA LEU A 85 -4.46 -14.30 3.20
C LEU A 85 -4.63 -14.38 4.72
N ALA A 86 -3.99 -13.49 5.49
CA ALA A 86 -4.11 -13.46 6.95
C ALA A 86 -5.58 -13.32 7.39
N GLY A 87 -6.34 -12.41 6.77
CA GLY A 87 -7.74 -12.19 7.12
C GLY A 87 -8.66 -13.34 6.70
N LEU A 88 -8.34 -14.04 5.62
CA LEU A 88 -9.10 -15.22 5.18
C LEU A 88 -8.74 -16.48 5.97
N LEU A 89 -7.49 -16.62 6.42
CA LEU A 89 -7.02 -17.71 7.26
C LEU A 89 -7.32 -17.50 8.75
N GLU A 90 -7.94 -16.37 9.11
CA GLU A 90 -8.28 -15.99 10.49
C GLU A 90 -7.04 -15.91 11.40
N ALA A 91 -5.94 -15.40 10.84
CA ALA A 91 -4.72 -15.16 11.60
C ALA A 91 -4.93 -14.10 12.69
N GLN A 92 -4.22 -14.25 13.80
CA GLN A 92 -4.28 -13.31 14.91
C GLN A 92 -3.73 -11.92 14.54
N GLU A 93 -2.64 -11.90 13.77
CA GLU A 93 -2.06 -10.67 13.21
C GLU A 93 -1.36 -10.96 11.88
N CYS A 94 -1.21 -9.93 11.05
CA CYS A 94 -0.38 -9.94 9.85
C CYS A 94 0.91 -9.14 10.11
N GLN A 95 2.07 -9.77 9.97
CA GLN A 95 3.36 -9.08 10.16
C GLN A 95 3.95 -8.64 8.81
N ILE A 96 4.22 -7.35 8.67
CA ILE A 96 4.88 -6.75 7.51
C ILE A 96 6.32 -6.40 7.88
N PHE A 97 7.26 -7.13 7.28
CA PHE A 97 8.69 -6.92 7.45
C PHE A 97 9.22 -5.99 6.35
N THR A 98 9.82 -4.87 6.75
CA THR A 98 10.30 -3.81 5.84
C THR A 98 11.64 -3.22 6.30
N ASP A 99 12.15 -2.19 5.62
CA ASP A 99 13.42 -1.52 5.93
C ASP A 99 13.33 -0.50 7.07
N VAL A 100 12.11 -0.19 7.53
CA VAL A 100 11.83 0.65 8.71
C VAL A 100 11.37 -0.19 9.90
N ASP A 101 11.63 0.26 11.12
CA ASP A 101 11.32 -0.46 12.37
C ASP A 101 9.95 -0.11 12.97
N GLY A 102 9.10 0.58 12.21
CA GLY A 102 7.74 0.92 12.58
C GLY A 102 7.22 2.13 11.81
N VAL A 103 6.04 2.60 12.22
CA VAL A 103 5.42 3.84 11.77
C VAL A 103 5.82 4.95 12.72
N TYR A 104 6.20 6.11 12.17
CA TYR A 104 6.63 7.28 12.94
C TYR A 104 5.61 8.42 12.81
N SER A 105 5.62 9.33 13.78
CA SER A 105 4.79 10.54 13.76
C SER A 105 5.04 11.44 12.55
N CYS A 106 6.19 11.33 11.89
CA CYS A 106 6.52 11.95 10.61
C CYS A 106 7.74 11.25 10.01
N ASP A 107 8.15 11.59 8.79
CA ASP A 107 9.36 11.00 8.18
C ASP A 107 10.61 11.34 9.02
N PRO A 108 11.24 10.35 9.70
CA PRO A 108 12.39 10.59 10.56
C PRO A 108 13.64 11.04 9.78
N ARG A 109 13.64 10.88 8.46
CA ARG A 109 14.71 11.38 7.57
C ARG A 109 14.63 12.90 7.37
N VAL A 110 13.48 13.50 7.65
CA VAL A 110 13.23 14.94 7.55
C VAL A 110 13.20 15.59 8.93
N VAL A 111 12.55 14.94 9.89
CA VAL A 111 12.33 15.45 11.24
C VAL A 111 13.04 14.54 12.25
N SER A 112 14.17 15.00 12.77
CA SER A 112 15.05 14.17 13.63
C SER A 112 14.43 13.77 14.97
N ASN A 113 13.43 14.52 15.45
CA ASN A 113 12.67 14.22 16.66
C ASN A 113 11.35 13.46 16.39
N ALA A 114 11.18 12.87 15.19
CA ALA A 114 10.05 12.00 14.89
C ALA A 114 10.00 10.84 15.90
N GLN A 115 8.80 10.55 16.41
CA GLN A 115 8.60 9.53 17.42
C GLN A 115 8.00 8.28 16.78
N LYS A 116 8.59 7.12 17.08
CA LYS A 116 8.00 5.84 16.68
C LYS A 116 6.69 5.61 17.44
N MET A 117 5.66 5.21 16.73
CA MET A 117 4.38 4.84 17.31
C MET A 117 4.43 3.39 17.78
N GLU A 118 4.00 3.12 19.01
CA GLU A 118 3.78 1.74 19.46
C GLU A 118 2.53 1.14 18.84
N GLN A 119 1.47 1.96 18.74
CA GLN A 119 0.19 1.60 18.15
C GLN A 119 -0.36 2.77 17.32
N VAL A 120 -1.10 2.47 16.27
CA VAL A 120 -1.81 3.43 15.42
C VAL A 120 -3.18 2.86 15.05
N ASP A 121 -4.20 3.73 15.03
CA ASP A 121 -5.54 3.31 14.63
C ASP A 121 -5.61 3.02 13.12
N PHE A 122 -6.46 2.09 12.70
CA PHE A 122 -6.71 1.82 11.28
C PHE A 122 -7.03 3.10 10.49
N GLN A 123 -7.90 3.97 11.00
CA GLN A 123 -8.31 5.19 10.28
C GLN A 123 -7.15 6.18 10.18
N ASP A 124 -6.37 6.32 11.24
CA ASP A 124 -5.20 7.19 11.28
C ASP A 124 -4.14 6.71 10.27
N MET A 125 -3.86 5.41 10.25
CA MET A 125 -2.92 4.83 9.29
C MET A 125 -3.43 4.93 7.85
N GLN A 126 -4.74 4.79 7.61
CA GLN A 126 -5.34 4.95 6.28
C GLN A 126 -5.09 6.38 5.76
N VAL A 127 -5.40 7.39 6.57
CA VAL A 127 -5.17 8.81 6.22
C VAL A 127 -3.69 9.08 5.99
N MET A 128 -2.81 8.57 6.84
CA MET A 128 -1.36 8.73 6.67
C MET A 128 -0.87 8.09 5.36
N ALA A 129 -1.31 6.87 5.05
CA ALA A 129 -0.92 6.15 3.83
C ALA A 129 -1.43 6.85 2.56
N GLU A 130 -2.67 7.33 2.57
CA GLU A 130 -3.27 8.12 1.48
C GLU A 130 -2.45 9.39 1.19
N HIS A 131 -1.96 10.06 2.23
CA HIS A 131 -1.21 11.31 2.11
C HIS A 131 0.31 11.13 2.03
N GLY A 132 0.78 9.93 1.70
CA GLY A 132 2.18 9.71 1.31
C GLY A 132 3.07 9.05 2.36
N ALA A 133 2.54 8.55 3.47
CA ALA A 133 3.29 7.64 4.34
C ALA A 133 3.52 6.30 3.62
N LYS A 134 4.70 6.12 3.04
CA LYS A 134 5.04 4.95 2.19
C LYS A 134 5.36 3.66 2.96
N VAL A 135 5.01 3.57 4.26
CA VAL A 135 5.33 2.41 5.11
C VAL A 135 4.40 1.22 4.82
N LEU A 136 3.11 1.50 4.61
CA LEU A 136 2.11 0.51 4.24
C LEU A 136 1.35 0.98 3.01
N HIS A 137 1.04 0.03 2.13
CA HIS A 137 0.19 0.32 0.98
C HIS A 137 -1.28 0.50 1.41
N LEU A 138 -1.95 1.55 0.91
CA LEU A 138 -3.30 1.92 1.35
C LEU A 138 -4.34 0.77 1.27
N PRO A 139 -4.49 0.06 0.13
CA PRO A 139 -5.37 -1.11 0.03
C PRO A 139 -5.17 -2.19 1.11
N CYS A 140 -3.94 -2.37 1.58
CA CYS A 140 -3.63 -3.33 2.65
C CYS A 140 -4.20 -2.86 4.00
N VAL A 141 -4.05 -1.56 4.32
CA VAL A 141 -4.62 -0.95 5.53
C VAL A 141 -6.15 -0.99 5.49
N GLU A 142 -6.76 -0.67 4.35
CA GLU A 142 -8.21 -0.69 4.16
C GLU A 142 -8.81 -2.09 4.33
N TYR A 143 -8.16 -3.10 3.75
CA TYR A 143 -8.60 -4.49 3.93
C TYR A 143 -8.53 -4.91 5.40
N ALA A 144 -7.41 -4.61 6.07
CA ALA A 144 -7.23 -4.91 7.48
C ALA A 144 -8.30 -4.24 8.36
N ALA A 145 -8.57 -2.96 8.13
CA ALA A 145 -9.61 -2.20 8.82
C ALA A 145 -10.99 -2.84 8.66
N ASN A 146 -11.35 -3.21 7.43
CA ASN A 146 -12.64 -3.84 7.12
C ASN A 146 -12.82 -5.22 7.79
N ARG A 147 -11.72 -5.92 8.09
CA ARG A 147 -11.73 -7.24 8.74
C ARG A 147 -11.38 -7.21 10.23
N ASN A 148 -11.08 -6.04 10.79
CA ASN A 148 -10.45 -5.89 12.11
C ASN A 148 -9.25 -6.84 12.29
N LEU A 149 -8.39 -6.92 11.26
CA LEU A 149 -7.17 -7.71 11.28
C LEU A 149 -6.00 -6.81 11.67
N ASP A 150 -5.33 -7.13 12.78
CA ASP A 150 -4.18 -6.38 13.23
C ASP A 150 -2.99 -6.53 12.27
N ILE A 151 -2.32 -5.42 11.96
CA ILE A 151 -1.07 -5.42 11.18
C ILE A 151 0.07 -4.98 12.09
N ARG A 152 1.17 -5.73 12.09
CA ARG A 152 2.41 -5.32 12.77
C ARG A 152 3.49 -4.96 11.77
N VAL A 153 3.95 -3.71 11.81
CA VAL A 153 5.07 -3.23 10.98
C VAL A 153 6.38 -3.44 11.73
N LEU A 154 7.31 -4.18 11.13
CA LEU A 154 8.58 -4.59 11.72
C LEU A 154 9.75 -4.32 10.78
N SER A 155 10.94 -4.11 11.34
CA SER A 155 12.15 -4.10 10.53
C SER A 155 12.62 -5.53 10.25
N SER A 156 12.98 -5.82 9.00
CA SER A 156 13.68 -7.05 8.62
C SER A 156 15.05 -7.19 9.30
N PHE A 157 15.64 -6.08 9.77
CA PHE A 157 16.97 -6.06 10.41
C PHE A 157 16.90 -6.09 11.94
N SER A 158 15.79 -5.66 12.53
CA SER A 158 15.54 -5.67 13.97
C SER A 158 14.06 -5.95 14.24
N PRO A 159 13.67 -7.22 14.41
CA PRO A 159 12.26 -7.62 14.48
C PRO A 159 11.60 -7.33 15.84
N GLN A 160 12.15 -6.43 16.65
CA GLN A 160 11.63 -6.08 17.99
C GLN A 160 10.99 -4.70 18.03
N GLY A 161 9.89 -4.56 18.78
CA GLY A 161 9.32 -3.26 19.16
C GLY A 161 8.66 -2.46 18.02
N GLY A 162 8.23 -3.12 16.93
CA GLY A 162 7.53 -2.47 15.81
C GLY A 162 6.20 -1.80 16.17
N THR A 163 5.49 -1.31 15.16
CA THR A 163 4.19 -0.62 15.34
C THR A 163 3.02 -1.57 15.08
N LEU A 164 2.05 -1.58 15.97
CA LEU A 164 0.78 -2.29 15.78
C LEU A 164 -0.29 -1.35 15.20
N VAL A 165 -0.75 -1.63 13.99
CA VAL A 165 -1.95 -1.02 13.40
C VAL A 165 -3.15 -1.86 13.84
N THR A 166 -4.03 -1.28 14.64
CA THR A 166 -5.19 -1.97 15.23
C THR A 166 -6.34 -0.99 15.46
N LYS A 167 -7.48 -1.46 15.95
CA LYS A 167 -8.59 -0.60 16.36
C LYS A 167 -8.36 -0.09 17.78
N LEU A 168 -8.22 1.22 17.94
CA LEU A 168 -8.00 1.84 19.25
C LEU A 168 -9.33 2.25 19.91
N SER A 169 -9.37 2.22 21.24
CA SER A 169 -10.52 2.67 22.03
C SER A 169 -10.63 4.19 22.08
N SER A 170 -9.51 4.90 21.92
CA SER A 170 -9.44 6.35 21.82
C SER A 170 -8.38 6.75 20.81
N ARG A 171 -8.66 7.84 20.08
CA ARG A 171 -7.76 8.41 19.08
C ARG A 171 -7.32 9.81 19.50
N LYS A 172 -6.10 10.17 19.12
CA LYS A 172 -5.60 11.54 19.25
C LYS A 172 -6.23 12.39 18.15
N GLU A 173 -6.39 13.70 18.39
CA GLU A 173 -6.83 14.61 17.33
C GLU A 173 -5.83 14.68 16.16
N VAL A 174 -4.54 14.59 16.47
CA VAL A 174 -3.45 14.49 15.48
C VAL A 174 -2.57 13.30 15.86
N CYS A 175 -2.44 12.35 14.95
CA CYS A 175 -1.61 11.17 15.13
C CYS A 175 -0.21 11.34 14.50
N GLY A 176 -0.09 12.08 13.41
CA GLY A 176 1.17 12.27 12.69
C GLY A 176 1.11 13.34 11.61
N LEU A 177 2.16 13.41 10.81
CA LEU A 177 2.35 14.31 9.69
C LEU A 177 2.86 13.49 8.50
N ALA A 178 2.05 13.38 7.46
CA ALA A 178 2.44 12.75 6.21
C ALA A 178 3.07 13.79 5.26
N LEU A 179 4.21 13.43 4.67
CA LEU A 179 4.89 14.23 3.66
C LEU A 179 4.68 13.59 2.29
N GLN A 180 3.91 14.27 1.44
CA GLN A 180 3.75 13.89 0.05
C GLN A 180 4.75 14.65 -0.81
N ARG A 181 5.70 13.89 -1.38
CA ARG A 181 6.69 14.39 -2.35
C ARG A 181 6.18 14.19 -3.79
N ASP A 182 6.96 14.69 -4.74
CA ASP A 182 6.72 14.51 -6.18
C ASP A 182 5.37 15.10 -6.62
N LEU A 183 5.07 16.29 -6.09
CA LEU A 183 3.94 17.10 -6.49
C LEU A 183 4.41 18.26 -7.35
N SER A 184 3.53 18.75 -8.22
CA SER A 184 3.76 19.95 -9.02
C SER A 184 2.59 20.90 -8.86
N LYS A 185 2.90 22.15 -8.51
CA LYS A 185 1.97 23.26 -8.57
C LYS A 185 1.97 23.81 -9.99
N ILE A 186 0.80 23.81 -10.61
CA ILE A 186 0.56 24.33 -11.94
C ILE A 186 -0.16 25.66 -11.78
N LYS A 187 0.46 26.74 -12.24
CA LYS A 187 -0.17 28.05 -12.29
C LYS A 187 -0.86 28.22 -13.63
N LEU A 188 -2.10 28.70 -13.61
CA LEU A 188 -2.92 28.86 -14.80
C LEU A 188 -2.86 30.31 -15.30
N ILE A 189 -3.00 30.50 -16.61
CA ILE A 189 -2.99 31.82 -17.24
C ILE A 189 -4.24 32.63 -16.87
N SER A 190 -5.36 31.95 -16.61
CA SER A 190 -6.62 32.58 -16.22
C SER A 190 -7.24 31.91 -15.00
N ASP A 191 -8.10 32.64 -14.28
CA ASP A 191 -8.85 32.13 -13.12
C ASP A 191 -9.95 31.14 -13.56
N ASN A 192 -9.53 29.96 -14.05
CA ASN A 192 -10.41 28.92 -14.58
C ASN A 192 -10.10 27.53 -14.01
N ALA A 193 -9.48 27.46 -12.83
CA ALA A 193 -9.00 26.22 -12.22
C ALA A 193 -10.07 25.12 -12.13
N ASP A 194 -11.33 25.45 -11.84
CA ASP A 194 -12.41 24.46 -11.78
C ASP A 194 -12.64 23.73 -13.11
N LYS A 195 -12.55 24.47 -14.23
CA LYS A 195 -12.67 23.91 -15.58
C LYS A 195 -11.48 23.00 -15.88
N VAL A 196 -10.28 23.47 -15.57
CA VAL A 196 -9.04 22.70 -15.79
C VAL A 196 -9.01 21.45 -14.89
N ALA A 197 -9.47 21.55 -13.65
CA ALA A 197 -9.58 20.42 -12.73
C ALA A 197 -10.54 19.34 -13.26
N THR A 198 -11.67 19.75 -13.84
CA THR A 198 -12.60 18.83 -14.50
C THR A 198 -11.94 18.12 -15.69
N GLN A 199 -11.16 18.85 -16.49
CA GLN A 199 -10.40 18.26 -17.61
C GLN A 199 -9.32 17.29 -17.10
N CYS A 200 -8.62 17.61 -16.01
CA CYS A 200 -7.66 16.70 -15.37
C CYS A 200 -8.34 15.38 -14.97
N GLN A 201 -9.52 15.44 -14.35
CA GLN A 201 -10.26 14.22 -13.97
C GLN A 201 -10.62 13.36 -15.18
N LEU A 202 -11.04 13.96 -16.30
CA LEU A 202 -11.30 13.25 -17.55
C LEU A 202 -10.05 12.57 -18.14
N LEU A 203 -8.86 13.14 -17.88
CA LEU A 203 -7.57 12.58 -18.27
C LEU A 203 -7.03 11.54 -17.27
N GLY A 204 -7.78 11.23 -16.20
CA GLY A 204 -7.34 10.36 -15.12
C GLY A 204 -6.24 10.97 -14.25
N ILE A 205 -6.12 12.30 -14.23
CA ILE A 205 -5.17 13.05 -13.40
C ILE A 205 -5.87 13.49 -12.13
N ALA A 206 -5.39 13.00 -10.98
CA ALA A 206 -5.92 13.38 -9.68
C ALA A 206 -5.42 14.77 -9.25
N VAL A 207 -6.34 15.71 -9.08
CA VAL A 207 -6.06 17.04 -8.50
C VAL A 207 -6.05 16.93 -6.98
N GLN A 208 -4.90 17.20 -6.37
CA GLN A 208 -4.67 17.11 -4.92
C GLN A 208 -5.16 18.36 -4.18
N HIS A 209 -5.07 19.52 -4.85
CA HIS A 209 -5.51 20.80 -4.32
C HIS A 209 -5.76 21.77 -5.48
N SER A 210 -6.70 22.71 -5.31
CA SER A 210 -7.03 23.73 -6.29
C SER A 210 -7.25 25.07 -5.58
N THR A 211 -6.72 26.15 -6.16
CA THR A 211 -7.10 27.55 -5.89
C THR A 211 -7.83 28.10 -7.10
N SER A 212 -8.11 29.41 -7.16
CA SER A 212 -8.72 30.04 -8.35
C SER A 212 -7.82 29.99 -9.58
N ASP A 213 -6.51 30.09 -9.36
CA ASP A 213 -5.46 30.28 -10.37
C ASP A 213 -4.43 29.14 -10.43
N SER A 214 -4.56 28.10 -9.60
CA SER A 214 -3.57 27.04 -9.54
C SER A 214 -4.11 25.68 -9.15
N LEU A 215 -3.42 24.64 -9.62
CA LEU A 215 -3.70 23.24 -9.34
C LEU A 215 -2.46 22.56 -8.77
N VAL A 216 -2.63 21.60 -7.87
CA VAL A 216 -1.56 20.71 -7.42
C VAL A 216 -1.87 19.31 -7.89
N VAL A 217 -0.95 18.71 -8.65
CA VAL A 217 -1.07 17.35 -9.20
C VAL A 217 0.19 16.55 -8.92
N ASN A 218 0.15 15.24 -9.18
CA ASN A 218 1.37 14.43 -9.15
C ASN A 218 2.32 14.84 -10.29
N SER A 219 3.61 14.98 -10.00
CA SER A 219 4.62 15.37 -10.99
C SER A 219 4.70 14.42 -12.19
N LEU A 220 4.35 13.15 -12.02
CA LEU A 220 4.30 12.16 -13.11
C LEU A 220 3.20 12.48 -14.14
N ASP A 221 2.13 13.15 -13.74
CA ASP A 221 1.00 13.48 -14.61
C ASP A 221 1.18 14.81 -15.35
N VAL A 222 2.17 15.62 -14.96
CA VAL A 222 2.48 16.90 -15.61
C VAL A 222 2.70 16.74 -17.11
N SER A 223 3.37 15.67 -17.54
CA SER A 223 3.62 15.43 -18.97
C SER A 223 2.34 15.21 -19.75
N LYS A 224 1.36 14.49 -19.19
CA LYS A 224 0.04 14.30 -19.81
C LYS A 224 -0.73 15.61 -19.87
N LEU A 225 -0.63 16.41 -18.79
CA LEU A 225 -1.33 17.67 -18.67
C LEU A 225 -0.80 18.70 -19.69
N LEU A 226 0.53 18.80 -19.83
CA LEU A 226 1.17 19.66 -20.83
C LEU A 226 0.85 19.28 -22.27
N GLN A 227 0.57 18.00 -22.56
CA GLN A 227 0.16 17.58 -23.91
C GLN A 227 -1.23 18.06 -24.31
N VAL A 228 -2.12 18.33 -23.34
CA VAL A 228 -3.53 18.63 -23.59
C VAL A 228 -3.87 20.10 -23.30
N LEU A 229 -3.18 20.71 -22.32
CA LEU A 229 -3.56 21.99 -21.73
C LEU A 229 -2.38 22.98 -21.68
N SER A 230 -1.36 22.82 -22.54
CA SER A 230 -0.20 23.73 -22.59
C SER A 230 -0.59 25.20 -22.63
N ASP A 231 -1.66 25.53 -23.35
CA ASP A 231 -2.08 26.91 -23.62
C ASP A 231 -2.79 27.57 -22.45
N GLU A 232 -3.12 26.81 -21.39
CA GLU A 232 -3.78 27.30 -20.18
C GLU A 232 -2.79 27.42 -19.00
N ILE A 233 -1.53 27.00 -19.18
CA ILE A 233 -0.52 26.89 -18.12
C ILE A 233 0.50 28.02 -18.22
N GLU A 234 0.67 28.77 -17.13
CA GLU A 234 1.68 29.82 -16.99
C GLU A 234 3.03 29.25 -16.52
N SER A 235 3.02 28.43 -15.47
CA SER A 235 4.23 27.84 -14.89
C SER A 235 3.95 26.49 -14.24
N VAL A 236 5.02 25.70 -14.09
CA VAL A 236 5.00 24.44 -13.34
C VAL A 236 6.16 24.43 -12.35
N ASP A 237 5.84 24.37 -11.07
CA ASP A 237 6.80 24.40 -9.98
C ASP A 237 6.72 23.11 -9.17
N ILE A 238 7.87 22.46 -8.91
CA ILE A 238 7.93 21.27 -8.06
C ILE A 238 7.63 21.69 -6.61
N THR A 239 6.75 20.94 -5.94
CA THR A 239 6.30 21.23 -4.58
C THR A 239 6.16 19.94 -3.76
N SER A 240 5.82 20.09 -2.49
CA SER A 240 5.51 19.00 -1.57
C SER A 240 4.41 19.44 -0.63
N ALA A 241 3.58 18.49 -0.17
CA ALA A 241 2.49 18.76 0.74
C ALA A 241 2.75 18.11 2.09
N LEU A 242 2.40 18.83 3.16
CA LEU A 242 2.31 18.30 4.51
C LEU A 242 0.85 18.17 4.89
N ARG A 243 0.47 17.01 5.45
CA ARG A 243 -0.89 16.69 5.87
C ARG A 243 -0.84 16.18 7.31
N LEU A 244 -1.73 16.73 8.15
CA LEU A 244 -1.94 16.31 9.54
C LEU A 244 -2.86 15.09 9.60
#